data_AF-A0A6B2EP45-F1
#
_entry.id   AF-A0A6B2EP45-F1
#
_cell.length_a   1.000
_cell.length_b   1.000
_cell.length_c   1.000
_cell.angle_alpha   90.00
_cell.angle_beta   90.00
_cell.angle_gamma   90.00
#
_symmetry.space_group_name_H-M   'P 1'
#
loop_
_entity.id
_entity.type
_entity.pdbx_description
1 polymer ?
#
loop_
_entity_poly.entity_id
_entity_poly.type
_entity_poly.pdbx_seq_one_letter_code
_entity_poly.pdbx_strand_id
1 'polypeptide(L)'
;LQIGSYNANKTFLQDLIENHPKEFHQLNESDITGLNKMSFLPVQKITDVKVLESLLYRQTQANIQNQALILYLDITRSFLDGFMNKEMPPLRRIYLVWYVIFILRIWREWLLQSKQFSLKNFISVN
;
A
#
# COMPACT_ATOMS: atom_id res chain seq x y z
N LEU A 1 4.57 -8.74 -3.79
CA LEU A 1 3.42 -8.51 -4.68
C LEU A 1 3.89 -7.72 -5.89
N GLN A 2 3.82 -8.27 -7.10
CA GLN A 2 4.39 -7.63 -8.28
C GLN A 2 3.42 -6.60 -8.88
N ILE A 3 3.90 -5.37 -9.10
CA ILE A 3 3.19 -4.29 -9.78
C ILE A 3 4.13 -3.72 -10.84
N GLY A 4 3.86 -4.03 -12.11
CA GLY A 4 4.78 -3.69 -13.20
C GLY A 4 6.15 -4.36 -13.00
N SER A 5 7.23 -3.58 -13.18
CA SER A 5 8.60 -4.07 -13.01
C SER A 5 9.07 -4.13 -11.55
N TYR A 6 8.25 -3.68 -10.59
CA TYR A 6 8.63 -3.59 -9.18
C TYR A 6 7.84 -4.56 -8.29
N ASN A 7 8.46 -4.96 -7.18
CA ASN A 7 7.86 -5.88 -6.21
C ASN A 7 7.57 -5.15 -4.90
N ALA A 8 6.30 -5.03 -4.52
CA ALA A 8 5.92 -4.57 -3.20
C ALA A 8 6.25 -5.64 -2.17
N ASN A 9 7.19 -5.34 -1.27
CA ASN A 9 7.69 -6.23 -0.23
C ASN A 9 7.75 -5.51 1.12
N LYS A 10 7.46 -6.24 2.20
CA LYS A 10 7.56 -5.75 3.58
C LYS A 10 8.98 -5.37 4.00
N THR A 11 10.01 -5.89 3.31
CA THR A 11 11.42 -5.58 3.59
C THR A 11 11.71 -4.09 3.56
N PHE A 12 11.04 -3.33 2.70
CA PHE A 12 11.20 -1.87 2.65
C PHE A 12 10.59 -1.16 3.87
N LEU A 13 9.53 -1.72 4.46
CA LEU A 13 8.99 -1.21 5.72
C LEU A 13 9.89 -1.58 6.91
N GLN A 14 10.52 -2.77 6.87
CA GLN A 14 11.51 -3.18 7.88
C GLN A 14 12.73 -2.25 7.83
N ASP A 15 13.27 -2.01 6.63
CA ASP A 15 14.34 -1.03 6.41
C ASP A 15 13.96 0.39 6.86
N LEU A 16 12.70 0.80 6.68
CA LEU A 16 12.23 2.08 7.18
C LEU A 16 12.28 2.13 8.72
N ILE A 17 11.82 1.08 9.41
CA ILE A 17 11.84 1.02 10.87
C ILE A 17 13.25 1.00 11.43
N GLU A 18 14.15 0.24 10.80
CA GLU A 18 15.52 0.06 11.29
C GLU A 18 16.38 1.32 11.07
N ASN A 19 16.20 1.98 9.93
CA ASN A 19 17.14 3.00 9.47
C ASN A 19 16.57 4.43 9.48
N HIS A 20 15.29 4.65 9.83
CA HIS A 20 14.68 5.98 9.87
C HIS A 20 14.16 6.31 11.28
N PRO A 21 14.26 7.57 11.74
CA PRO A 21 13.76 7.92 13.06
C PRO A 21 12.24 7.70 13.18
N LYS A 22 11.84 7.03 14.27
CA LYS A 22 10.47 6.63 14.56
C LYS A 22 9.47 7.79 14.61
N GLU A 23 9.92 8.99 14.97
CA GLU A 23 9.08 10.18 15.02
C GLU A 23 8.40 10.53 13.69
N PHE A 24 9.05 10.19 12.58
CA PHE A 24 8.55 10.50 11.23
C PHE A 24 7.56 9.48 10.70
N HIS A 25 7.65 8.20 11.07
CA HIS A 25 6.78 7.14 10.51
C HIS A 25 5.90 6.44 11.56
N GLN A 26 6.26 6.50 12.85
CA GLN A 26 5.50 6.00 14.00
C GLN A 26 5.22 4.48 14.02
N LEU A 27 5.86 3.71 13.14
CA LEU A 27 5.74 2.26 13.05
C LEU A 27 6.61 1.54 14.08
N ASN A 28 6.17 0.34 14.47
CA ASN A 28 6.91 -0.65 15.23
C ASN A 28 6.96 -1.97 14.45
N GLU A 29 7.91 -2.85 14.78
CA GLU A 29 8.02 -4.15 14.12
C GLU A 29 6.74 -5.00 14.25
N SER A 30 6.03 -4.87 15.36
CA SER A 30 4.75 -5.54 15.60
C SER A 30 3.66 -5.13 14.60
N ASP A 31 3.77 -3.93 14.02
CA ASP A 31 2.82 -3.45 13.03
C ASP A 31 3.01 -4.18 11.67
N ILE A 32 4.23 -4.67 11.34
CA ILE A 32 4.52 -5.34 10.05
C ILE A 32 4.48 -6.87 10.14
N THR A 33 4.73 -7.44 11.32
CA THR A 33 4.86 -8.90 11.50
C THR A 33 3.56 -9.68 11.36
N GLY A 34 2.40 -9.01 11.43
CA GLY A 34 1.10 -9.64 11.18
C GLY A 34 0.69 -10.69 12.23
N LEU A 35 1.28 -10.62 13.43
CA LEU A 35 1.00 -11.55 14.53
C LEU A 35 -0.48 -11.55 14.95
N ASN A 36 -1.16 -10.41 14.81
CA ASN A 36 -2.58 -10.29 15.04
C ASN A 36 -3.34 -10.04 13.73
N LYS A 37 -3.66 -11.13 13.00
CA LYS A 37 -4.36 -11.09 11.71
C LYS A 37 -5.77 -10.50 11.76
N MET A 38 -6.36 -10.38 12.96
CA MET A 38 -7.68 -9.77 13.17
C MET A 38 -7.60 -8.28 13.47
N SER A 39 -6.39 -7.74 13.71
CA SER A 39 -6.23 -6.32 14.00
C SER A 39 -6.18 -5.51 12.72
N PHE A 40 -7.12 -4.57 12.60
CA PHE A 40 -7.13 -3.59 11.52
C PHE A 40 -6.14 -2.43 11.75
N LEU A 41 -5.77 -2.19 13.01
CA LEU A 41 -4.91 -1.08 13.40
C LEU A 41 -3.53 -1.07 12.70
N PRO A 42 -2.82 -2.21 12.54
CA PRO A 42 -1.59 -2.25 11.78
C PRO A 42 -1.74 -1.77 10.33
N VAL A 43 -2.87 -2.11 9.68
CA VAL A 43 -3.15 -1.67 8.31
C VAL A 43 -3.30 -0.15 8.28
N GLN A 44 -4.05 0.43 9.22
CA GLN A 44 -4.21 1.89 9.31
C GLN A 44 -2.89 2.61 9.53
N LYS A 45 -2.01 2.06 10.38
CA LYS A 45 -0.69 2.64 10.66
C LYS A 45 0.26 2.55 9.47
N ILE A 46 0.37 1.38 8.83
CA ILE A 46 1.29 1.19 7.70
C ILE A 46 0.87 2.06 6.51
N THR A 47 -0.42 2.30 6.35
CA THR A 47 -0.97 3.16 5.29
C THR A 47 -1.07 4.63 5.70
N ASP A 48 -0.55 5.01 6.87
CA ASP A 48 -0.58 6.40 7.31
C ASP A 48 0.20 7.32 6.37
N VAL A 49 -0.28 8.56 6.22
CA VAL A 49 0.32 9.58 5.35
C VAL A 49 1.79 9.79 5.70
N LYS A 50 2.14 9.78 6.99
CA LYS A 50 3.52 9.94 7.46
C LYS A 50 4.45 8.83 6.98
N VAL A 51 3.95 7.60 6.92
CA VAL A 51 4.70 6.46 6.38
C VAL A 51 4.92 6.62 4.89
N LEU A 52 3.86 6.98 4.14
CA LEU A 52 3.95 7.23 2.70
C LEU A 52 4.95 8.35 2.38
N GLU A 53 4.91 9.46 3.11
CA GLU A 53 5.85 10.57 2.98
C GLU A 53 7.29 10.14 3.29
N SER A 54 7.50 9.36 4.35
CA SER A 54 8.83 8.83 4.69
C SER A 54 9.39 7.90 3.61
N LEU A 55 8.54 7.06 3.01
CA LEU A 55 8.92 6.19 1.90
C LEU A 55 9.23 6.98 0.62
N LEU A 56 8.44 8.01 0.31
CA LEU A 56 8.65 8.90 -0.82
C LEU A 56 9.94 9.72 -0.68
N TYR A 57 10.22 10.25 0.51
CA TYR A 57 11.46 10.95 0.80
C TYR A 57 12.69 10.04 0.58
N ARG A 58 12.59 8.76 0.95
CA ARG A 58 13.66 7.79 0.66
C ARG A 58 13.78 7.43 -0.82
N GLN A 59 12.68 7.44 -1.56
CA GLN A 59 12.70 7.16 -3.00
C GLN A 59 13.54 8.21 -3.77
N THR A 60 13.45 9.48 -3.39
CA THR A 60 14.23 10.55 -4.05
C THR A 60 15.74 10.44 -3.80
N GLN A 61 16.15 9.66 -2.79
CA GLN A 61 17.56 9.41 -2.44
C GLN A 61 18.15 8.14 -3.08
N ALA A 62 17.67 7.73 -4.26
CA ALA A 62 18.20 6.64 -5.12
C ALA A 62 17.57 5.24 -4.99
N ASN A 63 16.50 5.05 -4.21
CA ASN A 63 15.81 3.75 -4.14
C ASN A 63 14.48 3.72 -4.93
N ILE A 64 14.59 3.51 -6.24
CA ILE A 64 13.46 3.39 -7.17
C ILE A 64 12.60 2.13 -6.88
N GLN A 65 13.12 1.16 -6.13
CA GLN A 65 12.48 -0.15 -5.95
C GLN A 65 11.21 -0.12 -5.09
N ASN A 66 10.98 0.96 -4.33
CA ASN A 66 9.86 1.09 -3.40
C ASN A 66 8.54 1.50 -4.08
N GLN A 67 8.55 1.83 -5.37
CA GLN A 67 7.39 2.37 -6.09
C GLN A 67 6.15 1.48 -6.00
N ALA A 68 6.31 0.17 -6.18
CA ALA A 68 5.20 -0.77 -6.06
C ALA A 68 4.61 -0.78 -4.65
N LEU A 69 5.46 -0.71 -3.61
CA LEU A 69 4.98 -0.68 -2.23
C LEU A 69 4.24 0.62 -1.94
N ILE A 70 4.79 1.77 -2.34
CA ILE A 70 4.17 3.08 -2.14
C ILE A 70 2.80 3.13 -2.81
N LEU A 71 2.72 2.68 -4.07
CA LEU A 71 1.45 2.63 -4.80
C LEU A 71 0.44 1.69 -4.13
N TYR A 72 0.88 0.52 -3.67
CA TYR A 72 0.02 -0.42 -2.95
C TYR A 72 -0.55 0.18 -1.65
N LEU A 73 0.29 0.86 -0.87
CA LEU A 73 -0.12 1.51 0.38
C LEU A 73 -1.02 2.73 0.12
N ASP A 74 -0.75 3.52 -0.92
CA ASP A 74 -1.57 4.66 -1.34
C ASP A 74 -2.97 4.23 -1.80
N ILE A 75 -3.07 3.18 -2.62
CA ILE A 75 -4.36 2.62 -3.04
C ILE A 75 -5.13 2.11 -1.81
N THR A 76 -4.44 1.42 -0.90
CA THR A 76 -5.06 0.92 0.33
C THR A 76 -5.55 2.09 1.18
N ARG A 77 -4.74 3.13 1.37
CA ARG A 77 -5.13 4.33 2.12
C ARG A 77 -6.34 5.02 1.48
N SER A 78 -6.29 5.23 0.17
CA SER A 78 -7.37 5.85 -0.61
C SER A 78 -8.67 5.07 -0.51
N PHE A 79 -8.59 3.73 -0.51
CA PHE A 79 -9.74 2.87 -0.26
C PHE A 79 -10.27 3.06 1.17
N LEU A 80 -9.41 3.02 2.18
CA LEU A 80 -9.81 3.22 3.57
C LEU A 80 -10.45 4.59 3.80
N ASP A 81 -9.88 5.66 3.27
CA ASP A 81 -10.44 7.00 3.38
C ASP A 81 -11.78 7.10 2.63
N GLY A 82 -11.87 6.53 1.43
CA GLY A 82 -13.11 6.49 0.64
C GLY A 82 -14.25 5.70 1.27
N PHE A 83 -13.98 4.72 2.14
CA PHE A 83 -15.02 3.92 2.80
C PHE A 83 -15.26 4.31 4.26
N MET A 84 -14.20 4.55 5.03
CA MET A 84 -14.27 4.69 6.49
C MET A 84 -14.34 6.14 6.98
N ASN A 85 -13.82 7.11 6.22
CA ASN A 85 -13.83 8.50 6.65
C ASN A 85 -15.24 9.09 6.45
N LYS A 86 -16.00 9.26 7.54
CA LYS A 86 -17.38 9.79 7.51
C LYS A 86 -17.46 11.28 7.18
N GLU A 87 -16.39 12.02 7.44
CA GLU A 87 -16.32 13.47 7.20
C GLU A 87 -15.92 13.81 5.77
N MET A 88 -15.56 12.80 4.96
CA MET A 88 -15.13 13.01 3.58
C MET A 88 -16.27 13.54 2.70
N PRO A 89 -16.05 14.66 1.97
CA PRO A 89 -17.03 15.19 1.03
C PRO A 89 -17.42 14.16 -0.05
N PRO A 90 -18.71 14.10 -0.46
CA PRO A 90 -19.18 13.09 -1.41
C PRO A 90 -18.41 13.04 -2.73
N LEU A 91 -18.07 14.20 -3.31
CA LEU A 91 -17.30 14.25 -4.56
C LEU A 91 -15.89 13.68 -4.39
N ARG A 92 -15.22 13.97 -3.27
CA ARG A 92 -13.89 13.42 -2.98
C ARG A 92 -13.96 11.91 -2.79
N ARG A 93 -15.00 11.42 -2.13
CA ARG A 93 -15.26 9.98 -1.95
C ARG A 93 -15.38 9.27 -3.30
N ILE A 94 -16.23 9.79 -4.18
CA ILE A 94 -16.42 9.25 -5.53
C ILE A 94 -15.08 9.23 -6.30
N TYR A 95 -14.32 10.31 -6.22
CA TYR A 95 -12.99 10.39 -6.83
C TYR A 95 -12.05 9.28 -6.32
N LEU A 96 -11.93 9.09 -5.00
CA LEU A 96 -11.05 8.06 -4.44
C LEU A 96 -11.47 6.65 -4.84
N VAL A 97 -12.78 6.36 -4.85
CA VAL A 97 -13.31 5.07 -5.30
C VAL A 97 -12.95 4.82 -6.76
N TRP A 98 -13.14 5.80 -7.64
CA TRP A 98 -12.77 5.69 -9.05
C TRP A 98 -11.27 5.53 -9.26
N TYR A 99 -10.46 6.30 -8.53
CA TYR A 99 -9.00 6.20 -8.55
C TYR A 99 -8.53 4.78 -8.21
N VAL A 100 -9.00 4.23 -7.08
CA VAL A 100 -8.67 2.88 -6.64
C VAL A 100 -9.09 1.84 -7.69
N ILE A 101 -10.32 1.92 -8.19
CA ILE A 101 -10.84 0.98 -9.19
C ILE A 101 -10.02 1.06 -10.49
N PHE A 102 -9.67 2.26 -10.94
CA PHE A 102 -8.89 2.46 -12.16
C PHE A 102 -7.52 1.80 -12.07
N ILE A 103 -6.78 2.01 -10.97
CA ILE A 103 -5.47 1.39 -10.80
C ILE A 103 -5.58 -0.13 -10.68
N LEU A 104 -6.55 -0.65 -9.92
CA LEU A 104 -6.79 -2.09 -9.81
C LEU A 104 -7.13 -2.75 -11.16
N ARG A 105 -7.87 -2.06 -12.04
CA ARG A 105 -8.15 -2.52 -13.40
C ARG A 105 -6.88 -2.62 -14.24
N ILE A 106 -6.06 -1.57 -14.26
CA ILE A 106 -4.78 -1.57 -14.99
C ILE A 106 -3.90 -2.72 -14.50
N TRP A 107 -3.80 -2.88 -13.19
CA TRP A 107 -2.97 -3.91 -12.59
C TRP A 107 -3.48 -5.32 -12.90
N ARG A 108 -4.79 -5.54 -12.88
CA ARG A 108 -5.42 -6.80 -13.30
C ARG A 108 -5.10 -7.14 -14.76
N GLU A 109 -5.23 -6.18 -15.67
CA GLU A 109 -4.92 -6.39 -17.08
C GLU A 109 -3.43 -6.70 -17.29
N TRP A 110 -2.54 -6.01 -16.57
CA TRP A 110 -1.11 -6.28 -16.59
C TRP A 110 -0.78 -7.71 -16.11
N LEU A 111 -1.45 -8.19 -15.06
CA LEU A 111 -1.29 -9.57 -14.57
C LEU A 111 -1.76 -10.60 -15.60
N LEU A 112 -2.89 -10.35 -16.27
CA LEU A 112 -3.43 -11.24 -17.32
C LEU A 112 -2.50 -11.38 -18.53
N GLN A 113 -1.80 -10.31 -18.89
CA GLN A 113 -0.81 -10.33 -19.98
C GLN A 113 0.50 -11.01 -19.56
N SER A 114 0.76 -11.11 -18.26
CA SER A 114 1.99 -11.67 -17.72
C SER A 114 1.89 -13.20 -17.61
N LYS A 115 2.64 -13.92 -18.45
CA LYS A 115 2.66 -15.41 -18.48
C LYS A 115 3.04 -16.08 -17.15
N GLN A 116 3.64 -15.35 -16.23
CA GLN A 116 4.15 -15.85 -14.94
C GLN A 116 3.12 -15.75 -13.80
N PHE A 117 2.05 -14.97 -13.97
CA PHE A 117 1.06 -14.75 -12.90
C PHE A 117 -0.30 -15.33 -13.31
N SER A 118 -1.01 -15.90 -12.35
CA SER A 118 -2.40 -16.34 -12.54
C SER A 118 -3.32 -15.60 -11.58
N LEU A 119 -4.52 -15.23 -12.05
CA LEU A 119 -5.53 -14.58 -11.22
C LEU A 119 -6.06 -15.47 -10.07
N LYS A 120 -5.75 -16.76 -10.06
CA LYS A 120 -6.19 -17.69 -9.00
C LYS A 120 -5.68 -17.29 -7.60
N ASN A 121 -4.63 -16.47 -7.52
CA ASN A 121 -4.04 -16.02 -6.25
C ASN A 121 -4.54 -14.64 -5.80
N PHE A 122 -5.43 -13.99 -6.57
CA PHE A 122 -5.79 -12.57 -6.36
C PHE A 122 -7.12 -12.34 -5.64
N ILE A 123 -8.01 -13.32 -5.70
CA ILE A 123 -9.25 -13.36 -4.96
C ILE A 123 -9.12 -14.60 -4.10
N SER A 124 -9.16 -14.47 -2.78
CA SER A 124 -9.46 -15.62 -1.94
C SER A 124 -10.83 -16.13 -2.41
N VAL A 125 -10.80 -17.16 -3.24
CA VAL A 125 -12.00 -17.91 -3.59
C VAL A 125 -12.37 -18.61 -2.30
N ASN A 126 -13.32 -18.02 -1.57
CA ASN A 126 -14.15 -18.82 -0.69
C ASN A 126 -15.01 -19.73 -1.57
#